data_AF-A0A350J2W2-F1
#
_entry.id   AF-A0A350J2W2-F1
#
_cell.length_a   1.000
_cell.length_b   1.000
_cell.length_c   1.000
_cell.angle_alpha   90.00
_cell.angle_beta   90.00
_cell.angle_gamma   90.00
#
_symmetry.space_group_name_H-M   'P 1'
#
loop_
_entity.id
_entity.type
_entity.pdbx_description
1 polymer ?
#
loop_
_entity_poly.entity_id
_entity_poly.type
_entity_poly.pdbx_seq_one_letter_code
_entity_poly.pdbx_strand_id
1 'polypeptide(L)'
;MKNKLSNLLVSVLLASVSSLACADDVKKQKYFSKFDLDNNDHLSLEEYSSMLRVRFEKSDKSGWEKQANKRMEFKDENGDGQLNFTEWQQTR
;
A
#
# COMPACT_ATOMS: atom_id res chain seq x y z
N MET A 1 37.55 1.03 26.78
CA MET A 1 36.17 0.60 27.09
C MET A 1 35.19 1.73 26.80
N LYS A 2 34.82 1.91 25.54
CA LYS A 2 33.67 2.72 25.10
C LYS A 2 32.94 1.83 24.09
N ASN A 3 31.65 2.04 23.81
CA ASN A 3 30.87 1.40 22.73
C ASN A 3 29.81 0.35 23.12
N LYS A 4 29.50 0.11 24.41
CA LYS A 4 28.25 -0.64 24.75
C LYS A 4 27.02 0.26 24.87
N LEU A 5 27.18 1.48 25.40
CA LEU A 5 26.08 2.43 25.54
C LEU A 5 25.65 3.05 24.19
N SER A 6 26.58 3.18 23.24
CA SER A 6 26.31 3.75 21.91
C SER A 6 25.40 2.84 21.06
N ASN A 7 25.58 1.51 21.13
CA ASN A 7 24.73 0.57 20.38
C ASN A 7 23.31 0.50 20.97
N LEU A 8 23.17 0.65 22.28
CA LEU A 8 21.87 0.57 22.96
C LEU A 8 20.96 1.75 22.59
N LEU A 9 21.51 2.96 22.46
CA LEU A 9 20.74 4.13 22.01
C LEU A 9 20.33 4.02 20.53
N VAL A 10 21.21 3.51 19.66
CA VAL A 10 20.91 3.29 18.24
C VAL A 10 19.79 2.26 18.06
N SER A 11 19.83 1.14 18.78
CA SER A 11 18.80 0.10 18.70
C SER A 11 17.43 0.55 19.22
N VAL A 12 17.37 1.35 20.29
CA VAL A 12 16.10 1.89 20.81
C VAL A 12 15.51 2.94 19.86
N LEU A 13 16.34 3.74 19.19
CA LEU A 13 15.87 4.71 18.21
C LEU A 13 15.28 4.03 16.98
N LEU A 14 15.94 2.99 16.45
CA LEU A 14 15.44 2.19 15.31
C LEU A 14 14.11 1.49 15.61
N ALA A 15 13.95 0.89 16.79
CA ALA A 15 12.71 0.23 17.17
C ALA A 15 11.53 1.22 17.31
N SER A 16 11.80 2.46 17.74
CA SER A 16 10.78 3.49 17.89
C SER A 16 10.35 4.14 16.57
N VAL A 17 11.24 4.32 15.59
CA VAL A 17 10.82 4.76 14.24
C VAL A 17 10.07 3.69 13.45
N SER A 18 10.41 2.40 13.61
CA SER A 18 9.62 1.30 13.01
C SER A 18 8.18 1.30 13.53
N SER A 19 7.99 1.53 14.83
CA SER A 19 6.67 1.49 15.48
C SER A 19 5.71 2.59 14.98
N LEU A 20 6.22 3.73 14.52
CA LEU A 20 5.40 4.86 14.08
C LEU A 20 4.91 4.72 12.62
N ALA A 21 5.67 4.03 11.77
CA ALA A 21 5.25 3.69 10.40
C ALA A 21 4.16 2.59 10.39
N CYS A 22 4.19 1.66 11.36
CA CYS A 22 3.29 0.51 11.36
C CYS A 22 1.80 0.85 11.48
N ALA A 23 1.41 1.92 12.15
CA ALA A 23 -0.02 2.15 12.47
C ALA A 23 -0.87 2.50 11.24
N ASP A 24 -0.35 3.34 10.34
CA ASP A 24 -1.01 3.70 9.08
C ASP A 24 -0.92 2.57 8.06
N ASP A 25 0.22 1.87 8.02
CA ASP A 25 0.43 0.73 7.14
C ASP A 25 -0.51 -0.43 7.47
N VAL A 26 -0.78 -0.71 8.75
CA VAL A 26 -1.75 -1.75 9.15
C VAL A 26 -3.17 -1.42 8.68
N LYS A 27 -3.60 -0.16 8.74
CA LYS A 27 -4.94 0.23 8.24
C LYS A 27 -5.03 0.10 6.72
N LYS A 28 -3.99 0.55 6.03
CA LYS A 28 -3.84 0.46 4.58
C LYS A 28 -3.81 -1.00 4.12
N GLN A 29 -3.08 -1.85 4.82
CA GLN A 29 -2.97 -3.28 4.54
C GLN A 29 -4.31 -3.96 4.74
N LYS A 30 -5.02 -3.69 5.84
CA LYS A 30 -6.39 -4.20 6.03
C LYS A 30 -7.36 -3.76 4.93
N TYR A 31 -7.20 -2.54 4.43
CA TYR A 31 -8.01 -2.06 3.32
C TYR A 31 -7.62 -2.75 2.00
N PHE A 32 -6.34 -2.95 1.75
CA PHE A 32 -5.82 -3.67 0.58
C PHE A 32 -6.33 -5.13 0.57
N SER A 33 -6.10 -5.89 1.65
CA SER A 33 -6.52 -7.28 1.78
C SER A 33 -8.03 -7.48 1.76
N LYS A 34 -8.84 -6.41 1.88
CA LYS A 34 -10.30 -6.50 1.73
C LYS A 34 -10.71 -6.68 0.26
N PHE A 35 -9.89 -6.22 -0.68
CA PHE A 35 -10.19 -6.26 -2.11
C PHE A 35 -9.36 -7.29 -2.87
N ASP A 36 -8.28 -7.80 -2.26
CA ASP A 36 -7.57 -8.99 -2.69
C ASP A 36 -8.47 -10.21 -2.43
N LEU A 37 -9.21 -10.64 -3.45
CA LEU A 37 -10.22 -11.69 -3.37
C LEU A 37 -9.59 -13.08 -3.52
N ASP A 38 -8.53 -13.18 -4.30
CA ASP A 38 -7.79 -14.43 -4.51
C ASP A 38 -6.69 -14.67 -3.46
N ASN A 39 -6.46 -13.70 -2.56
CA ASN A 39 -5.48 -13.73 -1.47
C ASN A 39 -4.06 -13.95 -1.99
N ASN A 40 -3.73 -13.33 -3.12
CA ASN A 40 -2.43 -13.46 -3.74
C ASN A 40 -1.45 -12.36 -3.30
N ASP A 41 -1.83 -11.49 -2.35
CA ASP A 41 -1.09 -10.31 -1.87
C ASP A 41 -0.88 -9.21 -2.94
N HIS A 42 -1.60 -9.30 -4.05
CA HIS A 42 -1.61 -8.33 -5.14
C HIS A 42 -3.06 -7.88 -5.40
N LEU A 43 -3.20 -6.77 -6.11
CA LEU A 43 -4.50 -6.34 -6.66
C LEU A 43 -4.44 -6.42 -8.16
N SER A 44 -5.25 -7.31 -8.71
CA SER A 44 -5.54 -7.36 -10.14
C SER A 44 -6.28 -6.10 -10.60
N LEU A 45 -6.31 -5.84 -11.90
CA LEU A 45 -7.03 -4.68 -12.46
C LEU A 45 -8.50 -4.64 -12.04
N GLU A 46 -9.14 -5.81 -12.00
CA GLU A 46 -10.56 -5.96 -11.62
C GLU A 46 -10.80 -5.64 -10.14
N GLU A 47 -9.92 -6.12 -9.27
CA GLU A 47 -9.96 -5.88 -7.83
C GLU A 47 -9.65 -4.41 -7.49
N TYR A 48 -8.63 -3.86 -8.15
CA TYR A 48 -8.28 -2.45 -8.03
C TYR A 48 -9.38 -1.52 -8.57
N SER A 49 -10.02 -1.89 -9.68
CA SER A 49 -11.17 -1.17 -10.24
C SER A 49 -12.36 -1.20 -9.28
N SER A 50 -12.64 -2.35 -8.65
CA SER A 50 -13.68 -2.49 -7.63
C SER A 50 -13.38 -1.64 -6.39
N MET A 51 -12.13 -1.59 -5.95
CA MET A 51 -11.69 -0.69 -4.88
C MET A 51 -11.92 0.78 -5.24
N LEU A 52 -11.53 1.20 -6.44
CA LEU A 52 -11.72 2.57 -6.91
C LEU A 52 -13.20 2.92 -7.07
N ARG A 53 -14.02 1.97 -7.52
CA ARG A 53 -15.48 2.13 -7.60
C ARG A 53 -16.07 2.51 -6.24
N VAL A 54 -15.79 1.73 -5.20
CA VAL A 54 -16.29 2.01 -3.83
C VAL A 54 -15.82 3.39 -3.33
N ARG A 55 -14.59 3.79 -3.68
CA ARG A 55 -14.06 5.12 -3.31
C ARG A 55 -14.73 6.26 -4.09
N PHE A 56 -15.00 6.04 -5.37
CA PHE A 56 -15.61 7.01 -6.27
C PHE A 56 -17.10 7.19 -5.99
N GLU A 57 -17.83 6.11 -5.74
CA GLU A 57 -19.24 6.14 -5.30
C GLU A 57 -19.41 6.95 -4.01
N LYS A 58 -18.48 6.80 -3.05
CA LYS A 58 -18.46 7.63 -1.82
C LYS A 58 -18.19 9.12 -2.06
N SER A 59 -17.58 9.45 -3.20
CA SER A 59 -17.19 10.82 -3.55
C SER A 59 -18.05 11.41 -4.67
N ASP A 60 -19.11 10.71 -5.09
CA ASP A 60 -19.97 11.03 -6.22
C ASP A 60 -19.20 11.29 -7.54
N LYS A 61 -18.14 10.49 -7.77
CA LYS A 61 -17.31 10.55 -8.98
C LYS A 61 -17.58 9.37 -9.89
N SER A 62 -17.48 9.58 -11.20
CA SER A 62 -17.57 8.54 -12.21
C SER A 62 -16.24 8.32 -12.94
N GLY A 63 -16.15 7.28 -13.77
CA GLY A 63 -14.95 6.99 -14.56
C GLY A 63 -13.83 6.26 -13.82
N TRP A 64 -14.18 5.53 -12.75
CA TRP A 64 -13.20 4.75 -11.97
C TRP A 64 -12.46 3.71 -12.82
N GLU A 65 -13.09 3.10 -13.82
CA GLU A 65 -12.48 2.07 -14.68
C GLU A 65 -11.32 2.61 -15.53
N LYS A 66 -11.53 3.78 -16.15
CA LYS A 66 -10.47 4.47 -16.91
C LYS A 66 -9.34 4.92 -15.99
N GLN A 67 -9.71 5.37 -14.78
CA GLN A 67 -8.73 5.80 -13.79
C GLN A 67 -7.98 4.62 -13.16
N ALA A 68 -8.59 3.43 -13.09
CA ALA A 68 -7.99 2.20 -12.61
C ALA A 68 -6.88 1.77 -13.57
N ASN A 69 -7.20 1.62 -14.86
CA ASN A 69 -6.21 1.30 -15.90
C ASN A 69 -5.04 2.28 -15.89
N LYS A 70 -5.32 3.59 -15.98
CA LYS A 70 -4.27 4.62 -15.97
C LYS A 70 -3.39 4.58 -14.73
N ARG A 71 -3.98 4.35 -13.55
CA ARG A 71 -3.19 4.27 -12.31
C ARG A 71 -2.43 2.96 -12.19
N MET A 72 -2.98 1.88 -12.72
CA MET A 72 -2.29 0.60 -12.76
C MET A 72 -1.06 0.70 -13.64
N GLU A 73 -1.19 1.12 -14.89
CA GLU A 73 -0.05 1.33 -15.81
C GLU A 73 1.02 2.28 -15.26
N PHE A 74 0.62 3.24 -14.42
CA PHE A 74 1.53 4.20 -13.82
C PHE A 74 2.22 3.70 -12.54
N LYS A 75 1.63 2.71 -11.86
CA LYS A 75 2.10 2.20 -10.55
C LYS A 75 2.73 0.82 -10.63
N ASP A 76 2.34 0.04 -11.62
CA ASP A 76 2.88 -1.29 -11.94
C ASP A 76 4.33 -1.10 -12.42
N GLU A 77 5.27 -1.15 -11.48
CA GLU A 77 6.69 -0.91 -11.76
C GLU A 77 7.37 -2.18 -12.29
N ASN A 78 6.91 -3.35 -11.83
CA ASN A 78 7.44 -4.64 -12.25
C ASN A 78 6.81 -5.15 -13.56
N GLY A 79 5.71 -4.56 -14.01
CA GLY A 79 5.03 -4.86 -15.27
C GLY A 79 4.27 -6.19 -15.24
N ASP A 80 3.85 -6.65 -14.06
CA ASP A 80 3.16 -7.93 -13.89
C ASP A 80 1.64 -7.84 -14.09
N GLY A 81 1.12 -6.64 -14.35
CA GLY A 81 -0.30 -6.38 -14.54
C GLY A 81 -1.10 -6.39 -13.24
N GLN A 82 -0.43 -6.39 -12.10
CA GLN A 82 -0.99 -6.38 -10.76
C GLN A 82 -0.32 -5.29 -9.93
N LEU A 83 -0.89 -4.99 -8.75
CA LEU A 83 -0.28 -4.03 -7.83
C LEU A 83 -0.06 -4.71 -6.49
N ASN A 84 1.19 -4.91 -6.11
CA ASN A 84 1.51 -5.31 -4.75
C ASN A 84 1.24 -4.16 -3.76
N PHE A 85 1.26 -4.45 -2.46
CA PHE A 85 1.00 -3.46 -1.42
C PHE A 85 1.90 -2.21 -1.53
N THR A 86 3.18 -2.39 -1.86
CA THR A 86 4.15 -1.29 -1.98
C THR A 86 3.81 -0.39 -3.16
N GLU A 87 3.58 -0.97 -4.34
CA GLU A 87 3.20 -0.25 -5.57
C GLU A 87 1.86 0.48 -5.40
N TRP A 88 0.90 -0.18 -4.75
CA TRP A 88 -0.39 0.42 -4.43
C TRP A 88 -0.25 1.64 -3.50
N GLN A 89 0.66 1.61 -2.53
CA GLN A 89 0.91 2.74 -1.62
C GLN A 89 1.63 3.93 -2.26
N GLN A 90 2.39 3.73 -3.35
CA GLN A 90 3.18 4.82 -3.95
C GLN A 90 2.29 5.99 -4.42
N THR A 91 2.51 7.19 -3.88
CA THR A 91 1.90 8.41 -4.41
C THR A 91 2.93 9.09 -5.31
N ARG A 92 2.87 8.84 -6.61
CA ARG A 92 3.61 9.63 -7.61
C ARG A 92 2.70 10.71 -8.21
#